data_AF-A0A271J4L9-F1
#
_entry.id   AF-A0A271J4L9-F1
#
_cell.length_a   1.000
_cell.length_b   1.000
_cell.length_c   1.000
_cell.angle_alpha   90.00
_cell.angle_beta   90.00
_cell.angle_gamma   90.00
#
_symmetry.space_group_name_H-M   'P 1'
#
loop_
_entity.id
_entity.type
_entity.pdbx_description
1 polymer ?
#
loop_
_entity_poly.entity_id
_entity_poly.type
_entity_poly.pdbx_seq_one_letter_code
_entity_poly.pdbx_strand_id
1 'polypeptide(L)'
;MADHAHSEGHDEHTGHGSHHVFDAATLKKTFAILVGLTILTVVLALWERGFANVFGLELTYPALPVGFLSVPLALGIAATKVYWVASRFMGLKFETTKTNTLVFLGSTAFLLVFFGFTFLDFAFRGTFEELSAVPTDVLEEEALQAQETEAEIAEEFEAVPLVRETPDADLFGAPETDAAGSQALDAAVTTPSETATE
;
A
#
# COMPACT_ATOMS: atom_id res chain seq x y z
N MET A 1 26.45 37.23 80.74
CA MET A 1 25.68 36.04 81.17
C MET A 1 24.83 35.67 79.98
N ALA A 2 25.42 34.98 79.01
CA ALA A 2 25.49 33.51 78.93
C ALA A 2 24.14 32.95 78.47
N ASP A 3 24.04 32.64 77.18
CA ASP A 3 23.78 31.25 76.76
C ASP A 3 24.05 31.10 75.25
N HIS A 4 25.16 30.42 74.97
CA HIS A 4 25.50 29.85 73.67
C HIS A 4 24.79 28.49 73.56
N ALA A 5 23.73 28.42 72.76
CA ALA A 5 23.13 27.15 72.35
C ALA A 5 23.83 26.67 71.07
N HIS A 6 24.75 25.72 71.23
CA HIS A 6 25.29 24.92 70.15
C HIS A 6 24.21 23.95 69.65
N SER A 7 23.70 24.16 68.43
CA SER A 7 23.01 23.11 67.68
C SER A 7 24.01 22.47 66.71
N GLU A 8 24.89 21.64 67.27
CA GLU A 8 25.74 20.74 66.52
C GLU A 8 25.13 19.35 66.65
N GLY A 9 24.40 18.95 65.61
CA GLY A 9 23.74 17.66 65.48
C GLY A 9 23.91 17.23 64.04
N HIS A 10 24.86 16.33 63.84
CA HIS A 10 25.27 15.69 62.60
C HIS A 10 24.11 15.20 61.73
N ASP A 11 24.00 15.71 60.51
CA ASP A 11 23.37 15.00 59.38
C ASP A 11 24.45 14.59 58.38
N GLU A 12 25.37 13.74 58.84
CA GLU A 12 26.14 12.85 57.97
C GLU A 12 25.20 11.75 57.47
N HIS A 13 24.41 12.07 56.44
CA HIS A 13 23.84 11.03 55.58
C HIS A 13 24.85 10.67 54.49
N THR A 14 25.90 9.99 54.92
CA THR A 14 26.67 9.04 54.11
C THR A 14 25.74 7.88 53.73
N GLY A 15 25.00 8.08 52.65
CA GLY A 15 24.20 7.05 52.00
C GLY A 15 24.40 7.22 50.51
N HIS A 16 25.37 6.50 49.96
CA HIS A 16 25.59 6.37 48.52
C HIS A 16 24.38 5.70 47.85
N GLY A 17 23.29 6.44 47.70
CA GLY A 17 22.19 6.14 46.80
C GLY A 17 22.64 6.42 45.38
N SER A 18 23.65 5.69 44.92
CA SER A 18 23.94 5.60 43.50
C SER A 18 22.75 4.90 42.85
N HIS A 19 21.70 5.67 42.57
CA HIS A 19 20.58 5.32 41.71
C HIS A 19 21.13 5.15 40.28
N HIS A 20 21.94 4.12 40.05
CA HIS A 20 22.27 3.68 38.72
C HIS A 20 20.98 3.15 38.10
N VAL A 21 20.31 4.05 37.35
CA VAL A 21 19.09 3.80 36.59
C VAL A 21 19.24 2.59 35.67
N PHE A 22 20.47 2.18 35.34
CA PHE A 22 20.75 0.89 34.73
C PHE A 22 22.01 0.20 35.26
N ASP A 23 21.85 -1.10 35.57
CA ASP A 23 22.94 -2.03 35.81
C ASP A 23 23.90 -2.08 34.60
N ALA A 24 25.18 -1.85 34.86
CA ALA A 24 26.24 -1.82 33.86
C ALA A 24 26.38 -3.16 33.13
N ALA A 25 26.07 -4.28 33.78
CA ALA A 25 26.09 -5.58 33.13
C ALA A 25 24.99 -5.69 32.06
N THR A 26 23.79 -5.16 32.34
CA THR A 26 22.73 -5.14 31.35
C THR A 26 23.07 -4.24 30.15
N LEU A 27 23.68 -3.08 30.38
CA LEU A 27 24.11 -2.18 29.31
C LEU A 27 25.12 -2.86 28.38
N LYS A 28 26.13 -3.53 28.94
CA LYS A 28 27.15 -4.28 28.18
C LYS A 28 26.53 -5.42 27.38
N LYS A 29 25.57 -6.15 27.95
CA LYS A 29 24.87 -7.24 27.27
C LYS A 29 24.06 -6.74 26.08
N THR A 30 23.30 -5.65 26.26
CA THR A 30 22.53 -5.06 25.16
C THR A 30 23.43 -4.48 24.08
N PHE A 31 24.53 -3.82 24.45
CA PHE A 31 25.53 -3.35 23.50
C PHE A 31 26.12 -4.50 22.67
N ALA A 32 26.51 -5.61 23.32
CA ALA A 32 27.01 -6.79 22.62
C ALA A 32 25.99 -7.39 21.65
N ILE A 33 24.70 -7.43 22.03
CA ILE A 33 23.61 -7.88 21.14
C ILE A 33 23.48 -6.95 19.93
N LEU A 34 23.52 -5.63 20.13
CA LEU A 34 23.42 -4.66 19.02
C LEU A 34 24.60 -4.75 18.06
N VAL A 35 25.81 -4.91 18.59
CA VAL A 35 27.02 -5.14 17.78
C VAL A 35 26.90 -6.48 17.03
N GLY A 36 26.45 -7.54 17.70
CA GLY A 36 26.19 -8.83 17.07
C GLY A 36 25.19 -8.75 15.93
N LEU A 37 24.09 -8.01 16.10
CA LEU A 37 23.11 -7.75 15.04
C LEU A 37 23.73 -6.98 13.86
N THR A 38 24.61 -6.00 14.11
CA THR A 38 25.30 -5.30 13.02
C THR A 38 26.28 -6.19 12.27
N ILE A 39 27.04 -7.01 12.99
CA ILE A 39 27.94 -7.98 12.36
C ILE A 39 27.10 -8.96 11.53
N LEU A 40 25.98 -9.44 12.06
CA LEU A 40 25.06 -10.33 11.34
C LEU A 40 24.55 -9.69 10.05
N THR A 41 24.14 -8.42 10.06
CA THR A 41 23.71 -7.73 8.84
C THR A 41 24.82 -7.62 7.80
N VAL A 42 26.05 -7.34 8.24
CA VAL A 42 27.19 -7.23 7.34
C VAL A 42 27.55 -8.60 6.76
N VAL A 43 27.61 -9.64 7.60
CA VAL A 43 27.89 -11.01 7.16
C VAL A 43 26.85 -11.48 6.14
N LEU A 44 25.56 -11.22 6.39
CA LEU A 44 24.50 -11.57 5.45
C LEU A 44 24.68 -10.86 4.09
N ALA A 45 25.00 -9.57 4.10
CA ALA A 45 25.26 -8.81 2.89
C ALA A 45 26.53 -9.27 2.14
N LEU A 46 27.59 -9.65 2.88
CA LEU A 46 28.81 -10.20 2.29
C LEU A 46 28.57 -11.58 1.68
N TRP A 47 27.71 -12.39 2.30
CA TRP A 47 27.38 -13.73 1.82
C TRP A 47 26.57 -13.68 0.52
N GLU A 48 25.66 -12.72 0.38
CA GLU A 48 24.95 -12.46 -0.88
C GLU A 48 25.92 -12.10 -2.01
N ARG A 49 26.99 -11.35 -1.69
CA ARG A 49 28.00 -10.91 -2.66
C ARG A 49 28.98 -12.02 -3.09
N GLY A 50 29.10 -13.11 -2.33
CA GLY A 50 30.01 -14.24 -2.61
C GLY A 50 31.51 -13.94 -2.47
N PHE A 51 31.86 -12.70 -2.18
CA PHE A 51 33.24 -12.23 -2.08
C PHE A 51 33.35 -11.11 -1.05
N ALA A 52 34.31 -11.24 -0.14
CA ALA A 52 34.58 -10.23 0.87
C ALA A 52 36.09 -9.99 1.02
N ASN A 53 36.46 -8.70 1.03
CA ASN A 53 37.79 -8.24 1.41
C ASN A 53 37.70 -7.63 2.80
N VAL A 54 38.13 -8.39 3.81
CA VAL A 54 38.10 -7.95 5.22
C VAL A 54 39.53 -7.84 5.70
N PHE A 55 39.98 -6.61 5.99
CA PHE A 55 41.36 -6.32 6.44
C PHE A 55 42.48 -6.90 5.55
N GLY A 56 42.26 -6.97 4.23
CA GLY A 56 43.25 -7.49 3.29
C GLY A 56 43.29 -9.02 3.17
N LEU A 57 42.40 -9.74 3.85
CA LEU A 57 42.12 -11.15 3.53
C LEU A 57 41.00 -11.25 2.50
N GLU A 58 41.32 -11.89 1.38
CA GLU A 58 40.37 -12.31 0.35
C GLU A 58 39.69 -13.61 0.81
N LEU A 59 38.39 -13.54 1.03
CA LEU A 59 37.58 -14.69 1.41
C LEU A 59 36.48 -14.90 0.36
N THR A 60 36.55 -16.04 -0.31
CA THR A 60 35.56 -16.46 -1.31
C THR A 60 34.65 -17.51 -0.67
N TYR A 61 33.34 -17.27 -0.76
CA TYR A 61 32.32 -18.16 -0.22
C TYR A 61 31.27 -18.44 -1.30
N PRO A 62 30.55 -19.56 -1.25
CA PRO A 62 29.44 -19.79 -2.17
C PRO A 62 28.38 -18.71 -1.94
N ALA A 63 28.13 -17.91 -2.98
CA ALA A 63 27.11 -16.87 -2.97
C ALA A 63 25.73 -17.51 -2.74
N LEU A 64 24.99 -17.00 -1.76
CA LEU A 64 23.59 -17.33 -1.57
C LEU A 64 22.76 -16.19 -2.18
N PRO A 65 22.18 -16.37 -3.39
CA PRO A 65 21.33 -15.36 -3.99
C PRO A 65 19.99 -15.32 -3.25
N VAL A 66 19.92 -14.52 -2.21
CA VAL A 66 18.66 -14.16 -1.52
C VAL A 66 17.77 -13.27 -2.40
N GLY A 67 18.34 -12.61 -3.42
CA GLY A 67 17.60 -11.90 -4.45
C GLY A 67 16.67 -10.85 -3.85
N PHE A 68 15.40 -10.85 -4.24
CA PHE A 68 14.39 -9.91 -3.73
C PHE A 68 14.18 -9.98 -2.20
N LEU A 69 14.46 -11.13 -1.56
CA LEU A 69 14.29 -11.30 -0.12
C LEU A 69 15.38 -10.62 0.71
N SER A 70 16.49 -10.17 0.11
CA SER A 70 17.57 -9.51 0.85
C SER A 70 17.10 -8.22 1.53
N VAL A 71 16.26 -7.44 0.85
CA VAL A 71 15.75 -6.15 1.36
C VAL A 71 14.79 -6.34 2.55
N PRO A 72 13.72 -7.16 2.46
CA PRO A 72 12.85 -7.44 3.62
C PRO A 72 13.61 -8.05 4.79
N LEU A 73 14.58 -8.93 4.53
CA LEU A 73 15.37 -9.58 5.57
C LEU A 73 16.27 -8.57 6.30
N ALA A 74 16.97 -7.70 5.56
CA ALA A 74 17.76 -6.61 6.14
C ALA A 74 16.87 -5.66 6.95
N LEU A 75 15.68 -5.32 6.44
CA LEU A 75 14.69 -4.49 7.13
C LEU A 75 14.24 -5.15 8.44
N GLY A 76 13.97 -6.46 8.45
CA GLY A 76 13.57 -7.21 9.64
C GLY A 76 14.65 -7.20 10.73
N ILE A 77 15.93 -7.37 10.35
CA ILE A 77 17.05 -7.29 11.29
C ILE A 77 17.20 -5.85 11.82
N ALA A 78 17.06 -4.85 10.95
CA ALA A 78 17.10 -3.44 11.35
C ALA A 78 15.96 -3.08 12.32
N ALA A 79 14.73 -3.55 12.05
CA ALA A 79 13.58 -3.35 12.94
C ALA A 79 13.82 -3.99 14.32
N THR A 80 14.37 -5.20 14.35
CA THR A 80 14.76 -5.88 15.60
C THR A 80 15.80 -5.06 16.38
N LYS A 81 16.80 -4.50 15.69
CA LYS A 81 17.80 -3.63 16.32
C LYS A 81 17.16 -2.38 16.93
N VAL A 82 16.30 -1.69 16.18
CA VAL A 82 15.57 -0.51 16.65
C VAL A 82 14.72 -0.85 17.87
N TYR A 83 14.03 -1.99 17.86
CA TYR A 83 13.26 -2.47 19.01
C TYR A 83 14.12 -2.64 20.27
N TRP A 84 15.31 -3.24 20.16
CA TRP A 84 16.22 -3.39 21.30
C TRP A 84 16.74 -2.05 21.82
N VAL A 85 17.07 -1.12 20.93
CA VAL A 85 17.50 0.23 21.31
C VAL A 85 16.37 0.99 22.02
N ALA A 86 15.19 1.04 21.42
CA ALA A 86 14.04 1.76 21.96
C ALA A 86 13.57 1.17 23.29
N SER A 87 13.43 -0.16 23.38
CA SER A 87 12.96 -0.82 24.60
C SER A 87 13.94 -0.66 25.78
N ARG A 88 15.25 -0.71 25.53
CA ARG A 88 16.27 -0.80 26.59
C ARG A 88 17.01 0.50 26.88
N PHE A 89 17.34 1.30 25.87
CA PHE A 89 18.07 2.56 26.03
C PHE A 89 17.15 3.76 26.21
N MET A 90 16.00 3.79 25.53
CA MET A 90 15.02 4.86 25.74
C MET A 90 14.12 4.63 26.95
N GLY A 91 14.30 3.52 27.67
CA GLY A 91 13.56 3.24 28.91
C GLY A 91 12.08 2.88 28.70
N LEU A 92 11.61 2.75 27.45
CA LEU A 92 10.19 2.47 27.12
C LEU A 92 9.62 1.25 27.86
N LYS A 93 10.46 0.22 28.10
CA LYS A 93 10.03 -0.99 28.81
C LYS A 93 9.85 -0.78 30.33
N PHE A 94 10.54 0.18 30.93
CA PHE A 94 10.61 0.36 32.39
C PHE A 94 9.73 1.51 32.90
N GLU A 95 9.05 2.21 32.01
CA GLU A 95 8.10 3.26 32.34
C GLU A 95 6.79 2.68 32.88
N THR A 96 6.38 3.12 34.07
CA THR A 96 5.11 2.72 34.71
C THR A 96 3.88 3.24 33.96
N THR A 97 3.97 4.45 33.39
CA THR A 97 2.84 5.18 32.80
C THR A 97 2.57 4.81 31.33
N LYS A 98 3.52 4.17 30.63
CA LYS A 98 3.47 3.73 29.22
C LYS A 98 3.11 4.81 28.17
N THR A 99 2.94 6.07 28.55
CA THR A 99 2.62 7.19 27.67
C THR A 99 3.69 7.37 26.59
N ASN A 100 4.98 7.30 26.93
CA ASN A 100 6.06 7.47 25.94
C ASN A 100 6.05 6.34 24.90
N THR A 101 5.75 5.12 25.32
CA THR A 101 5.60 3.97 24.41
C THR A 101 4.45 4.16 23.45
N LEU A 102 3.34 4.74 23.91
CA LEU A 102 2.19 5.03 23.07
C LEU A 102 2.50 6.13 22.06
N VAL A 103 3.21 7.19 22.47
CA VAL A 103 3.68 8.25 21.57
C VAL A 103 4.65 7.68 20.53
N PHE A 104 5.65 6.91 20.95
CA PHE A 104 6.61 6.29 20.04
C PHE A 104 5.93 5.37 19.02
N LEU A 105 4.98 4.54 19.48
CA LEU A 105 4.23 3.64 18.61
C LEU A 105 3.33 4.43 17.64
N GLY A 106 2.66 5.47 18.13
CA GLY A 106 1.85 6.37 17.32
C GLY A 106 2.67 7.09 16.24
N SER A 107 3.81 7.65 16.59
CA SER A 107 4.74 8.28 15.64
C SER A 107 5.29 7.28 14.62
N THR A 108 5.61 6.06 15.05
CA THR A 108 6.08 4.99 14.15
C THR A 108 4.98 4.54 13.19
N ALA A 109 3.75 4.35 13.68
CA ALA A 109 2.61 3.99 12.84
C ALA A 109 2.30 5.09 11.82
N PHE A 110 2.31 6.36 12.23
CA PHE A 110 2.16 7.50 11.34
C PHE A 110 3.25 7.53 10.26
N LEU A 111 4.52 7.31 10.65
CA LEU A 111 5.63 7.23 9.70
C LEU A 111 5.44 6.10 8.68
N LEU A 112 5.00 4.91 9.12
CA LEU A 112 4.76 3.78 8.22
C LEU A 112 3.63 4.05 7.23
N VAL A 113 2.54 4.68 7.68
CA VAL A 113 1.42 5.10 6.82
C VAL A 113 1.90 6.14 5.81
N PHE A 114 2.64 7.16 6.25
CA PHE A 114 3.21 8.18 5.37
C PHE A 114 4.16 7.57 4.33
N PHE A 115 5.04 6.66 4.75
CA PHE A 115 5.94 5.96 3.84
C PHE A 115 5.19 5.07 2.85
N GLY A 116 4.12 4.40 3.30
CA GLY A 116 3.22 3.62 2.47
C GLY A 116 2.57 4.47 1.38
N PHE A 117 1.99 5.62 1.74
CA PHE A 117 1.43 6.56 0.76
C PHE A 117 2.50 7.14 -0.18
N THR A 118 3.68 7.45 0.32
CA THR A 118 4.79 7.95 -0.52
C THR A 118 5.23 6.88 -1.52
N PHE A 119 5.31 5.62 -1.11
CA PHE A 119 5.62 4.50 -1.99
C PHE A 119 4.50 4.29 -3.02
N LEU A 120 3.24 4.36 -2.60
CA LEU A 120 2.08 4.24 -3.49
C LEU A 120 2.07 5.36 -4.53
N ASP A 121 2.30 6.60 -4.10
CA ASP A 121 2.45 7.76 -4.97
C ASP A 121 3.55 7.54 -6.00
N PHE A 122 4.74 7.11 -5.58
CA PHE A 122 5.84 6.81 -6.49
C PHE A 122 5.55 5.66 -7.46
N ALA A 123 4.91 4.59 -6.97
CA ALA A 123 4.61 3.40 -7.76
C ALA A 123 3.55 3.66 -8.84
N PHE A 124 2.55 4.50 -8.55
CA PHE A 124 1.47 4.82 -9.49
C PHE A 124 1.66 6.14 -10.23
N ARG A 125 2.71 6.91 -9.93
CA ARG A 125 2.96 8.18 -10.62
C ARG A 125 2.99 8.01 -12.14
N GLY A 126 3.65 6.96 -12.65
CA GLY A 126 3.73 6.69 -14.09
C GLY A 126 2.40 6.26 -14.73
N THR A 127 1.53 5.55 -14.00
CA THR A 127 0.22 5.14 -14.54
C THR A 127 -0.76 6.29 -14.70
N PHE A 128 -0.63 7.36 -13.91
CA PHE A 128 -1.50 8.53 -14.04
C PHE A 128 -1.04 9.47 -15.16
N GLU A 129 0.26 9.55 -15.43
CA GLU A 129 0.82 10.45 -16.45
C GLU A 129 0.40 10.05 -17.87
N GLU A 130 0.25 8.75 -18.16
CA GLU A 130 -0.28 8.26 -19.45
C GLU A 130 -1.78 8.52 -19.64
N LEU A 131 -2.58 8.55 -18.57
CA LEU A 131 -4.03 8.81 -18.64
C LEU A 131 -4.39 10.30 -18.54
N SER A 132 -3.56 11.13 -17.92
CA SER A 132 -3.80 12.58 -17.82
C SER A 132 -3.22 13.41 -18.97
N ALA A 133 -2.47 12.78 -19.88
CA ALA A 133 -1.83 13.46 -21.00
C ALA A 133 -2.79 13.78 -22.16
N VAL A 134 -4.01 13.25 -22.16
CA VAL A 134 -5.06 13.72 -23.06
C VAL A 134 -5.85 14.81 -22.34
N PRO A 135 -5.65 16.10 -22.69
CA PRO A 135 -6.44 17.18 -22.10
C PRO A 135 -7.92 16.94 -22.42
N THR A 136 -8.79 17.21 -21.44
CA THR A 136 -10.24 17.00 -21.56
C THR A 136 -10.82 17.68 -22.80
N ASP A 137 -10.25 18.83 -23.17
CA ASP A 137 -10.62 19.60 -24.35
C ASP A 137 -10.49 18.79 -25.65
N VAL A 138 -9.48 17.91 -25.76
CA VAL A 138 -9.25 17.05 -26.94
C VAL A 138 -10.22 15.86 -26.95
N LEU A 139 -10.55 15.31 -25.78
CA LEU A 139 -11.54 14.23 -25.68
C LEU A 139 -12.95 14.70 -26.02
N GLU A 140 -13.30 15.93 -25.62
CA GLU A 140 -14.58 16.55 -25.94
C GLU A 140 -14.70 16.87 -27.43
N GLU A 141 -13.62 17.35 -28.06
CA GLU A 141 -13.57 17.60 -29.50
C GLU A 141 -13.68 16.31 -30.32
N GLU A 142 -12.99 15.24 -29.92
CA GLU A 142 -13.09 13.92 -30.57
C GLU A 142 -14.49 13.31 -30.42
N ALA A 143 -15.11 13.46 -29.24
CA ALA A 143 -16.48 12.99 -29.00
C ALA A 143 -17.53 13.76 -29.81
N LEU A 144 -17.32 15.06 -30.06
CA LEU A 144 -18.17 15.86 -30.94
C LEU A 144 -18.02 15.44 -32.41
N GLN A 145 -16.78 15.26 -32.90
CA GLN A 145 -16.54 14.80 -34.27
C GLN A 145 -17.11 13.40 -34.53
N ALA A 146 -17.02 12.50 -33.55
CA ALA A 146 -17.63 11.18 -33.64
C ALA A 146 -19.16 11.25 -33.76
N GLN A 147 -19.81 12.14 -33.00
CA GLN A 147 -21.26 12.38 -33.11
C GLN A 147 -21.66 13.01 -34.45
N GLU A 148 -20.88 13.96 -34.95
CA GLU A 148 -21.13 14.57 -36.26
C GLU A 148 -21.01 13.53 -37.38
N THR A 149 -19.98 12.69 -37.34
CA THR A 149 -19.79 11.61 -38.31
C THR A 149 -20.92 10.58 -38.24
N GLU A 150 -21.38 10.25 -37.03
CA GLU A 150 -22.52 9.34 -36.83
C GLU A 150 -23.82 9.94 -37.38
N ALA A 151 -24.04 11.24 -37.21
CA ALA A 151 -25.20 11.95 -37.77
C ALA A 151 -25.15 11.99 -39.31
N GLU A 152 -24.00 12.24 -39.91
CA GLU A 152 -23.81 12.21 -41.38
C GLU A 152 -24.06 10.81 -41.94
N ILE A 153 -23.55 9.77 -41.29
CA ILE A 153 -23.81 8.38 -41.68
C ILE A 153 -25.30 8.06 -41.50
N ALA A 154 -25.93 8.47 -40.41
CA ALA A 154 -27.36 8.23 -40.19
C ALA A 154 -28.25 8.86 -41.28
N GLU A 155 -27.89 10.05 -41.78
CA GLU A 155 -28.57 10.71 -42.89
C GLU A 155 -28.34 9.99 -44.24
N GLU A 156 -27.10 9.54 -44.51
CA GLU A 156 -26.79 8.77 -45.73
C GLU A 156 -27.51 7.40 -45.76
N PHE A 157 -27.72 6.80 -44.59
CA PHE A 157 -28.43 5.54 -44.42
C PHE A 157 -29.93 5.71 -44.11
N GLU A 158 -30.50 6.92 -44.24
CA GLU A 158 -31.96 7.14 -44.19
C GLU A 158 -32.60 6.46 -45.42
N ALA A 159 -32.90 5.18 -45.24
CA ALA A 159 -33.21 4.25 -46.30
C ALA A 159 -34.53 4.59 -47.01
N VAL A 160 -34.45 4.66 -48.35
CA VAL A 160 -35.62 4.37 -49.19
C VAL A 160 -36.06 2.94 -48.85
N PRO A 161 -37.30 2.71 -48.39
CA PRO A 161 -37.74 1.38 -47.99
C PRO A 161 -37.64 0.42 -49.19
N LEU A 162 -36.76 -0.59 -49.09
CA LEU A 162 -36.55 -1.61 -50.11
C LEU A 162 -37.69 -2.65 -50.16
N VAL A 163 -38.61 -2.61 -49.20
CA VAL A 163 -39.85 -3.39 -49.25
C VAL A 163 -40.92 -2.51 -49.89
N ARG A 164 -41.15 -2.69 -51.20
CA ARG A 164 -42.43 -2.28 -51.79
C ARG A 164 -43.50 -3.14 -51.12
N GLU A 165 -44.54 -2.51 -50.55
CA GLU A 165 -45.62 -3.14 -49.77
C GLU A 165 -46.46 -4.20 -50.51
N THR A 166 -46.08 -4.61 -51.71
CA THR A 166 -46.75 -5.69 -52.44
C THR A 166 -45.95 -6.98 -52.27
N PRO A 167 -46.36 -7.88 -51.34
CA PRO A 167 -45.81 -9.22 -51.31
C PRO A 167 -46.05 -9.88 -52.67
N ASP A 168 -44.98 -10.35 -53.28
CA ASP A 168 -45.01 -11.01 -54.58
C ASP A 168 -45.77 -12.34 -54.41
N ALA A 169 -47.05 -12.34 -54.79
CA ALA A 169 -48.01 -13.42 -54.52
C ALA A 169 -47.63 -14.76 -55.19
N ASP A 170 -46.68 -14.73 -56.12
CA ASP A 170 -46.19 -15.92 -56.83
C ASP A 170 -45.00 -16.60 -56.13
N LEU A 171 -44.34 -15.93 -55.17
CA LEU A 171 -43.10 -16.45 -54.55
C LEU A 171 -43.37 -17.28 -53.29
N PHE A 172 -44.49 -17.00 -52.61
CA PHE A 172 -45.02 -17.81 -51.51
C PHE A 172 -46.39 -18.31 -51.95
N GLY A 173 -46.40 -19.47 -52.62
CA GLY A 173 -47.57 -20.04 -53.27
C GLY A 173 -48.87 -19.85 -52.49
N ALA A 174 -49.94 -19.52 -53.21
CA ALA A 174 -51.25 -19.24 -52.66
C ALA A 174 -51.62 -20.26 -51.56
N PRO A 175 -52.04 -19.81 -50.37
CA PRO A 175 -52.51 -20.72 -49.34
C PRO A 175 -53.75 -21.42 -49.89
N GLU A 176 -53.69 -22.73 -50.07
CA GLU A 176 -54.90 -23.52 -50.21
C GLU A 176 -55.76 -23.25 -48.97
N THR A 177 -56.95 -22.72 -49.22
CA THR A 177 -57.95 -22.43 -48.21
C THR A 177 -58.45 -23.73 -47.59
N ASP A 178 -57.71 -24.27 -46.63
CA ASP A 178 -58.23 -25.24 -45.68
C ASP A 178 -58.78 -24.47 -44.47
N ALA A 179 -60.08 -24.27 -44.54
CA ALA A 179 -60.90 -23.76 -43.45
C ALA A 179 -60.90 -24.75 -42.27
N ALA A 180 -59.99 -24.57 -41.29
CA ALA A 180 -60.21 -24.91 -39.89
C ALA A 180 -59.00 -24.54 -39.03
N GLY A 181 -59.16 -23.56 -38.14
CA GLY A 181 -58.21 -23.38 -37.02
C GLY A 181 -57.85 -21.95 -36.69
N SER A 182 -58.82 -21.04 -36.55
CA SER A 182 -58.58 -19.81 -35.79
C SER A 182 -58.87 -20.09 -34.31
N GLN A 183 -57.80 -20.16 -33.52
CA GLN A 183 -57.76 -19.64 -32.15
C GLN A 183 -56.38 -19.91 -31.52
N ALA A 184 -55.93 -18.93 -30.74
CA ALA A 184 -54.74 -18.91 -29.90
C ALA A 184 -53.43 -18.53 -30.61
N LEU A 185 -53.11 -17.23 -30.60
CA LEU A 185 -51.91 -16.69 -29.94
C LEU A 185 -51.89 -15.18 -30.18
N ASP A 186 -52.80 -14.51 -29.48
CA ASP A 186 -52.73 -13.07 -29.28
C ASP A 186 -52.54 -12.84 -27.77
N ALA A 187 -51.70 -11.85 -27.44
CA ALA A 187 -51.24 -11.47 -26.11
C ALA A 187 -50.11 -12.30 -25.46
N ALA A 188 -48.86 -11.96 -25.79
CA ALA A 188 -47.78 -11.80 -24.80
C ALA A 188 -46.48 -11.27 -25.42
N VAL A 189 -46.41 -9.98 -25.78
CA VAL A 189 -45.13 -9.24 -25.81
C VAL A 189 -45.41 -7.84 -25.25
N THR A 190 -45.41 -7.73 -23.92
CA THR A 190 -45.34 -6.46 -23.20
C THR A 190 -43.87 -6.18 -22.89
N THR A 191 -43.39 -5.06 -23.40
CA THR A 191 -42.09 -4.40 -23.14
C THR A 191 -41.88 -4.07 -21.65
N PRO A 192 -40.65 -4.15 -21.11
CA PRO A 192 -40.28 -3.37 -19.93
C PRO A 192 -39.68 -2.02 -20.35
N SER A 193 -40.34 -0.93 -19.97
CA SER A 193 -39.70 0.37 -19.74
C SER A 193 -38.88 0.26 -18.46
N GLU A 194 -37.58 0.53 -18.53
CA GLU A 194 -36.77 0.77 -17.34
C GLU A 194 -36.45 2.27 -17.24
N THR A 195 -36.89 2.81 -16.11
CA THR A 195 -36.93 4.21 -15.74
C THR A 195 -35.60 4.63 -15.12
N ALA A 196 -35.07 5.75 -15.58
CA ALA A 196 -33.90 6.42 -15.03
C ALA A 196 -34.13 6.91 -13.59
N THR A 197 -33.17 6.63 -12.69
CA THR A 197 -32.96 7.37 -11.44
C THR A 197 -31.49 7.22 -11.03
N GLU A 198 -30.68 8.26 -11.20
CA GLU A 198 -29.98 9.04 -10.15
C GLU A 198 -29.08 10.11 -10.79
#